data_AF-A0A9D1S433-F1
#
_entry.id   AF-A0A9D1S433-F1
#
_cell.length_a   1.000
_cell.length_b   1.000
_cell.length_c   1.000
_cell.angle_alpha   90.00
_cell.angle_beta   90.00
_cell.angle_gamma   90.00
#
_symmetry.space_group_name_H-M   'P 1'
#
loop_
_entity.id
_entity.type
_entity.pdbx_description
1 polymer ?
#
loop_
_entity_poly.entity_id
_entity_poly.type
_entity_poly.pdbx_seq_one_letter_code
_entity_poly.pdbx_strand_id
1 'polypeptide(L)'
;MSMTDISTRSPETTGEALRVLSQALTASSTAHDDMKSALAIMADTMNSMCLRIEQLERTIAQLTPITPAQARALGTMVRDRSAQLQAQYGLPAQSIRSISAALRKAIQLDAGVRTLTELPRTLYAVYADFIAMWDDYDVMTSIKKRIETKGGREYGQSKP
;
A
#
# COMPACT_ATOMS: atom_id res chain seq x y z
N MET A 1 79.86 -11.19 -45.35
CA MET A 1 78.74 -10.74 -46.20
C MET A 1 77.68 -11.82 -46.20
N SER A 2 76.52 -11.57 -45.60
CA SER A 2 75.25 -11.96 -46.21
C SER A 2 74.20 -10.97 -45.73
N MET A 3 73.84 -10.10 -46.66
CA MET A 3 73.03 -8.89 -46.50
C MET A 3 71.73 -9.17 -47.25
N THR A 4 71.00 -10.21 -46.87
CA THR A 4 69.81 -10.69 -47.63
C THR A 4 68.79 -11.40 -46.74
N ASP A 5 68.35 -10.77 -45.65
CA ASP A 5 67.14 -11.24 -44.95
C ASP A 5 66.18 -10.11 -44.51
N ILE A 6 66.46 -8.87 -44.94
CA ILE A 6 65.57 -7.72 -44.69
C ILE A 6 64.63 -7.45 -45.88
N SER A 7 64.83 -8.12 -47.03
CA SER A 7 64.23 -7.72 -48.31
C SER A 7 62.98 -8.50 -48.77
N THR A 8 62.28 -9.22 -47.88
CA THR A 8 61.05 -9.96 -48.27
C THR A 8 59.77 -9.53 -47.52
N ARG A 9 59.82 -8.56 -46.61
CA ARG A 9 58.58 -7.90 -46.15
C ARG A 9 58.14 -6.90 -47.21
N SER A 10 57.31 -7.38 -48.14
CA SER A 10 56.64 -6.55 -49.13
C SER A 10 55.88 -5.40 -48.43
N PRO A 11 55.95 -4.16 -48.93
CA PRO A 11 55.17 -3.04 -48.40
C PRO A 11 53.66 -3.35 -48.31
N GLU A 12 53.16 -4.29 -49.12
CA GLU A 12 51.77 -4.79 -49.07
C GLU A 12 51.42 -5.47 -47.74
N THR A 13 52.33 -6.26 -47.16
CA THR A 13 52.10 -6.93 -45.86
C THR A 13 52.07 -5.96 -44.69
N THR A 14 52.80 -4.84 -44.79
CA THR A 14 52.78 -3.77 -43.78
C THR A 14 51.54 -2.89 -43.95
N GLY A 15 51.11 -2.62 -45.19
CA GLY A 15 49.88 -1.90 -45.48
C GLY A 15 48.63 -2.63 -45.00
N GLU A 16 48.55 -3.95 -45.19
CA GLU A 16 47.41 -4.75 -44.72
C GLU A 16 47.35 -4.82 -43.18
N ALA A 17 48.49 -4.94 -42.51
CA ALA A 17 48.55 -4.89 -41.04
C ALA A 17 48.06 -3.53 -40.49
N LEU A 18 48.46 -2.42 -41.12
CA LEU A 18 47.97 -1.07 -40.75
C LEU A 18 46.46 -0.92 -40.99
N ARG A 19 45.93 -1.49 -42.08
CA ARG A 19 44.50 -1.49 -42.39
C ARG A 19 43.69 -2.24 -41.34
N VAL A 20 44.14 -3.43 -40.95
CA VAL A 20 43.50 -4.25 -39.91
C VAL A 20 43.55 -3.54 -38.54
N LEU A 21 44.69 -2.94 -38.17
CA LEU A 21 44.81 -2.16 -36.94
C LEU A 21 43.88 -0.94 -36.94
N SER A 22 43.78 -0.23 -38.07
CA SER A 22 42.85 0.90 -38.21
C SER A 22 41.39 0.44 -38.05
N GLN A 23 41.01 -0.70 -38.63
CA GLN A 23 39.67 -1.26 -38.51
C GLN A 23 39.36 -1.75 -37.10
N ALA A 24 40.35 -2.34 -36.41
CA ALA A 24 40.21 -2.73 -35.01
C ALA A 24 40.07 -1.52 -34.08
N LEU A 25 40.80 -0.43 -34.35
CA LEU A 25 40.70 0.80 -33.58
C LEU A 25 39.33 1.48 -33.76
N THR A 26 38.80 1.53 -34.98
CA THR A 26 37.45 2.07 -35.21
C THR A 26 36.39 1.21 -34.53
N ALA A 27 36.44 -0.11 -34.66
CA ALA A 27 35.53 -1.02 -33.97
C ALA A 27 35.61 -0.91 -32.44
N SER A 28 36.82 -0.71 -31.89
CA SER A 28 37.01 -0.48 -30.46
C SER A 28 36.43 0.86 -30.01
N SER A 29 36.53 1.91 -30.84
CA SER A 29 35.94 3.22 -30.53
C SER A 29 34.41 3.17 -30.52
N THR A 30 33.80 2.50 -31.50
CA THR A 30 32.33 2.35 -31.55
C THR A 30 31.82 1.53 -30.38
N ALA A 31 32.49 0.43 -30.02
CA ALA A 31 32.12 -0.38 -28.86
C ALA A 31 32.22 0.41 -27.54
N HIS A 32 33.19 1.31 -27.43
CA HIS A 32 33.33 2.18 -26.26
C HIS A 32 32.22 3.23 -26.19
N ASP A 33 31.81 3.80 -27.31
CA ASP A 33 30.69 4.73 -27.37
C ASP A 33 29.35 4.05 -27.07
N ASP A 34 29.14 2.83 -27.55
CA ASP A 34 28.00 1.98 -27.20
C ASP A 34 27.97 1.69 -25.69
N MET A 35 29.13 1.38 -25.11
CA MET A 35 29.25 1.14 -23.66
C MET A 35 28.94 2.39 -22.84
N LYS A 36 29.40 3.57 -23.27
CA LYS A 36 29.04 4.84 -22.63
C LYS A 36 27.55 5.12 -22.69
N SER A 37 26.94 4.90 -23.86
CA SER A 37 25.49 5.04 -24.05
C SER A 37 24.71 4.11 -23.13
N ALA A 38 25.12 2.83 -23.07
CA ALA A 38 24.53 1.85 -22.17
C ALA A 38 24.65 2.27 -20.69
N LEU A 39 25.83 2.73 -20.26
CA LEU A 39 26.05 3.21 -18.89
C LEU A 39 25.22 4.46 -18.56
N ALA A 40 25.05 5.38 -19.50
CA ALA A 40 24.21 6.56 -19.32
C ALA A 40 22.74 6.16 -19.13
N ILE A 41 22.22 5.26 -19.98
CA ILE A 41 20.86 4.72 -19.85
C ILE A 41 20.68 3.99 -18.50
N MET A 42 21.69 3.23 -18.07
CA MET A 42 21.67 2.57 -16.76
C MET A 42 21.64 3.59 -15.61
N ALA A 43 22.44 4.65 -15.67
CA ALA A 43 22.46 5.69 -14.66
C ALA A 43 21.10 6.42 -14.56
N ASP A 44 20.50 6.77 -15.69
CA ASP A 44 19.17 7.40 -15.74
C ASP A 44 18.08 6.47 -15.20
N THR A 45 18.15 5.19 -15.55
CA THR A 45 17.23 4.16 -15.04
C THR A 45 17.38 3.99 -13.53
N MET A 46 18.61 3.93 -13.02
CA MET A 46 18.89 3.83 -11.59
C MET A 46 18.35 5.05 -10.82
N ASN A 47 18.57 6.26 -11.34
CA ASN A 47 18.03 7.48 -10.73
C ASN A 47 16.50 7.48 -10.69
N SER A 48 15.84 7.07 -11.78
CA SER A 48 14.39 6.93 -11.83
C SER A 48 13.86 5.90 -10.82
N MET A 49 14.56 4.78 -10.66
CA MET A 49 14.21 3.76 -9.67
C MET A 49 14.34 4.29 -8.23
N CYS A 50 15.41 5.02 -7.91
CA CYS A 50 15.60 5.61 -6.58
C CYS A 50 14.43 6.55 -6.22
N LEU A 51 14.06 7.47 -7.12
CA LEU A 51 12.94 8.40 -6.90
C LEU A 51 11.61 7.67 -6.68
N ARG A 52 11.39 6.58 -7.44
CA ARG A 52 10.17 5.78 -7.30
C ARG A 52 10.14 5.00 -5.99
N ILE A 53 11.29 4.49 -5.51
CA ILE A 53 11.41 3.84 -4.19
C ILE A 53 11.05 4.84 -3.09
N GLU A 54 11.62 6.04 -3.10
CA GLU A 54 11.31 7.08 -2.11
C GLU A 54 9.82 7.48 -2.10
N GLN A 55 9.16 7.47 -3.26
CA GLN A 55 7.72 7.72 -3.35
C GLN A 55 6.91 6.57 -2.73
N LEU A 56 7.32 5.32 -2.99
CA LEU A 56 6.67 4.15 -2.40
C LEU A 56 6.84 4.12 -0.89
N GLU A 57 8.03 4.45 -0.37
CA GLU A 57 8.27 4.54 1.08
C GLU A 57 7.35 5.56 1.75
N ARG A 58 7.19 6.75 1.14
CA ARG A 58 6.24 7.76 1.63
C ARG A 58 4.80 7.24 1.62
N THR A 59 4.41 6.51 0.57
CA THR A 59 3.06 5.95 0.44
C THR A 59 2.82 4.85 1.47
N ILE A 60 3.81 3.96 1.68
CA ILE A 60 3.77 2.91 2.69
C ILE A 60 3.67 3.52 4.08
N ALA A 61 4.42 4.59 4.38
CA ALA A 61 4.34 5.29 5.66
C ALA A 61 2.92 5.84 5.92
N GLN A 62 2.27 6.39 4.89
CA GLN A 62 0.90 6.90 4.98
C GLN A 62 -0.15 5.79 5.16
N LEU A 63 0.05 4.64 4.50
CA LEU A 63 -0.84 3.48 4.57
C LEU A 63 -0.51 2.51 5.70
N THR A 64 0.55 2.79 6.47
CA THR A 64 0.98 1.93 7.58
C THR A 64 -0.18 1.76 8.56
N PRO A 65 -0.62 0.52 8.85
CA PRO A 65 -1.76 0.32 9.73
C PRO A 65 -1.53 0.85 11.16
N ILE A 66 -2.63 1.10 11.86
CA ILE A 66 -2.61 1.41 13.28
C ILE A 66 -1.98 0.28 14.08
N THR A 67 -1.40 0.63 15.23
CA THR A 67 -0.83 -0.37 16.14
C THR A 67 -1.92 -1.24 16.78
N PRO A 68 -1.59 -2.45 17.27
CA PRO A 68 -2.56 -3.26 18.01
C PRO A 68 -3.12 -2.56 19.26
N ALA A 69 -2.34 -1.68 19.90
CA ALA A 69 -2.79 -0.89 21.03
C ALA A 69 -3.86 0.14 20.61
N GLN A 70 -3.62 0.86 19.51
CA GLN A 70 -4.60 1.76 18.91
C GLN A 70 -5.88 1.04 18.48
N ALA A 71 -5.77 -0.14 17.86
CA ALA A 71 -6.92 -0.93 17.48
C ALA A 71 -7.78 -1.35 18.69
N ARG A 72 -7.14 -1.73 19.81
CA ARG A 72 -7.83 -2.02 21.07
C ARG A 72 -8.48 -0.77 21.67
N ALA A 73 -7.83 0.39 21.57
CA ALA A 73 -8.39 1.66 22.03
C ALA A 73 -9.67 2.01 21.25
N LEU A 74 -9.62 2.00 19.91
CA LEU A 74 -10.81 2.20 19.07
C LEU A 74 -11.92 1.19 19.39
N GLY A 75 -11.55 -0.09 19.58
CA GLY A 75 -12.51 -1.13 19.97
C GLY A 75 -13.21 -0.85 21.31
N THR A 76 -12.54 -0.19 22.24
CA THR A 76 -13.10 0.22 23.54
C THR A 76 -14.00 1.44 23.36
N MET A 77 -13.54 2.46 22.63
CA MET A 77 -14.36 3.63 22.30
C MET A 77 -15.67 3.26 21.60
N VAL A 78 -15.63 2.30 20.65
CA VAL A 78 -16.83 1.77 19.99
C VAL A 78 -17.82 1.19 21.01
N ARG A 79 -17.33 0.43 21.99
CA ARG A 79 -18.18 -0.17 23.02
C ARG A 79 -18.78 0.90 23.93
N ASP A 80 -17.96 1.85 24.36
CA ASP A 80 -18.38 2.93 25.26
C ASP A 80 -19.44 3.81 24.58
N ARG A 81 -19.19 4.21 23.33
CA ARG A 81 -20.18 4.93 22.52
C ARG A 81 -21.46 4.13 22.32
N SER A 82 -21.34 2.82 22.06
CA SER A 82 -22.51 1.96 21.89
C SER A 82 -23.37 1.89 23.15
N ALA A 83 -22.75 1.87 24.33
CA ALA A 83 -23.46 1.91 25.61
C ALA A 83 -24.13 3.27 25.85
N GLN A 84 -23.46 4.37 25.52
CA GLN A 84 -24.05 5.71 25.59
C GLN A 84 -25.29 5.82 24.70
N LEU A 85 -25.20 5.41 23.42
CA LEU A 85 -26.33 5.44 22.50
C LEU A 85 -27.45 4.50 22.95
N GLN A 86 -27.13 3.31 23.46
CA GLN A 86 -28.14 2.41 24.02
C GLN A 86 -28.93 3.08 25.14
N ALA A 87 -28.26 3.78 26.06
CA ALA A 87 -28.93 4.52 27.14
C ALA A 87 -29.73 5.72 26.62
N GLN A 88 -29.14 6.53 25.73
CA GLN A 88 -29.75 7.72 25.14
C GLN A 88 -31.05 7.40 24.39
N TYR A 89 -31.09 6.28 23.68
CA TYR A 89 -32.24 5.83 22.90
C TYR A 89 -33.19 4.88 23.67
N GLY A 90 -32.90 4.59 24.95
CA GLY A 90 -33.69 3.67 25.77
C GLY A 90 -33.81 2.26 25.18
N LEU A 91 -32.75 1.78 24.52
CA LEU A 91 -32.74 0.47 23.88
C LEU A 91 -32.43 -0.64 24.90
N PRO A 92 -32.85 -1.90 24.66
CA PRO A 92 -32.48 -3.02 25.54
C PRO A 92 -30.95 -3.26 25.55
N ALA A 93 -30.38 -3.76 26.66
CA ALA A 93 -28.93 -3.96 26.81
C ALA A 93 -28.31 -4.87 25.72
N GLN A 94 -29.07 -5.84 25.20
CA GLN A 94 -28.64 -6.70 24.09
C GLN A 94 -28.40 -5.94 22.77
N SER A 95 -28.87 -4.69 22.65
CA SER A 95 -28.65 -3.84 21.47
C SER A 95 -27.20 -3.37 21.32
N ILE A 96 -26.42 -3.29 22.40
CA ILE A 96 -25.04 -2.78 22.39
C ILE A 96 -24.19 -3.51 21.34
N ARG A 97 -24.32 -4.83 21.21
CA ARG A 97 -23.60 -5.62 20.19
C ARG A 97 -23.97 -5.20 18.77
N SER A 98 -25.26 -4.97 18.51
CA SER A 98 -25.74 -4.53 17.20
C SER A 98 -25.30 -3.10 16.88
N ILE A 99 -25.30 -2.21 17.88
CA ILE A 99 -24.83 -0.83 17.75
C ILE A 99 -23.33 -0.83 17.44
N SER A 100 -22.53 -1.56 18.21
CA SER A 100 -21.09 -1.71 17.98
C SER A 100 -20.77 -2.29 16.61
N ALA A 101 -21.55 -3.27 16.14
CA ALA A 101 -21.37 -3.84 14.81
C ALA A 101 -21.69 -2.84 13.70
N ALA A 102 -22.76 -2.05 13.85
CA ALA A 102 -23.13 -1.02 12.89
C ALA A 102 -22.09 0.11 12.84
N LEU A 103 -21.62 0.59 13.99
CA LEU A 103 -20.56 1.60 14.08
C LEU A 103 -19.26 1.10 13.44
N ARG A 104 -18.82 -0.13 13.73
CA ARG A 104 -17.65 -0.71 13.05
C ARG A 104 -17.85 -0.80 11.54
N LYS A 105 -19.05 -1.18 11.10
CA LYS A 105 -19.38 -1.25 9.67
C LYS A 105 -19.35 0.12 9.00
N ALA A 106 -19.81 1.17 9.68
CA ALA A 106 -19.71 2.54 9.19
C ALA A 106 -18.24 2.94 8.97
N ILE A 107 -17.38 2.67 9.95
CA ILE A 107 -15.92 2.91 9.83
C ILE A 107 -15.31 2.10 8.68
N GLN A 108 -15.65 0.82 8.57
CA GLN A 108 -15.13 -0.06 7.51
C GLN A 108 -15.50 0.42 6.11
N LEU A 109 -16.76 0.85 5.92
CA LEU A 109 -17.25 1.35 4.64
C LEU A 109 -16.62 2.70 4.28
N ASP A 110 -16.52 3.60 5.27
CA ASP A 110 -15.94 4.93 5.07
C ASP A 110 -14.43 4.86 4.78
N ALA A 111 -13.68 4.05 5.54
CA ALA A 111 -12.24 3.91 5.37
C ALA A 111 -11.83 2.96 4.23
N GLY A 112 -12.78 2.19 3.68
CA GLY A 112 -12.49 1.12 2.70
C GLY A 112 -11.67 -0.04 3.27
N VAL A 113 -11.80 -0.35 4.57
CA VAL A 113 -11.04 -1.41 5.25
C VAL A 113 -11.93 -2.56 5.70
N ARG A 114 -11.36 -3.77 5.84
CA ARG A 114 -12.14 -4.94 6.32
C ARG A 114 -12.18 -5.01 7.84
N THR A 115 -11.15 -4.53 8.51
CA THR A 115 -11.02 -4.60 9.97
C THR A 115 -10.45 -3.29 10.51
N LEU A 116 -10.74 -2.94 11.77
CA LEU A 116 -10.18 -1.73 12.38
C LEU A 116 -8.64 -1.76 12.42
N THR A 117 -8.04 -2.94 12.49
CA THR A 117 -6.58 -3.12 12.48
C THR A 117 -5.94 -2.74 11.15
N GLU A 118 -6.69 -2.71 10.06
CA GLU A 118 -6.23 -2.30 8.74
C GLU A 118 -6.29 -0.77 8.53
N LEU A 119 -6.87 -0.02 9.49
CA LEU A 119 -6.94 1.44 9.37
C LEU A 119 -5.54 2.04 9.24
N PRO A 120 -5.32 2.94 8.27
CA PRO A 120 -4.09 3.73 8.20
C PRO A 120 -3.89 4.51 9.49
N ARG A 121 -2.64 4.54 9.99
CA ARG A 121 -2.28 5.22 11.25
C ARG A 121 -2.64 6.71 11.23
N THR A 122 -2.54 7.33 10.05
CA THR A 122 -2.90 8.73 9.79
C THR A 122 -4.38 9.03 10.06
N LEU A 123 -5.27 8.03 9.96
CA LEU A 123 -6.71 8.18 10.18
C LEU A 123 -7.14 7.84 11.61
N TYR A 124 -6.21 7.44 12.48
CA TYR A 124 -6.55 7.05 13.86
C TYR A 124 -7.33 8.14 14.61
N ALA A 125 -6.83 9.38 14.60
CA ALA A 125 -7.47 10.50 15.31
C ALA A 125 -8.84 10.83 14.70
N VAL A 126 -8.94 10.81 13.37
CA VAL A 126 -10.20 11.05 12.65
C VAL A 126 -11.27 10.04 13.07
N TYR A 127 -10.93 8.74 13.12
CA TYR A 127 -11.89 7.72 13.52
C TYR A 127 -12.18 7.71 15.02
N ALA A 128 -11.23 8.16 15.86
CA ALA A 128 -11.51 8.39 17.28
C ALA A 128 -12.61 9.46 17.45
N ASP A 129 -12.48 10.59 16.76
CA ASP A 129 -13.48 11.67 16.80
C ASP A 129 -14.81 11.24 16.17
N PHE A 130 -14.76 10.55 15.02
CA PHE A 130 -15.94 9.98 14.38
C PHE A 130 -16.72 9.07 15.33
N ILE A 131 -16.05 8.16 16.04
CA ILE A 131 -16.70 7.28 17.02
C ILE A 131 -17.38 8.10 18.11
N ALA A 132 -16.71 9.14 18.64
CA ALA A 132 -17.27 9.96 19.70
C ALA A 132 -18.55 10.70 19.26
N MET A 133 -18.62 11.13 18.00
CA MET A 133 -19.74 11.89 17.44
C MET A 133 -20.82 11.03 16.77
N TRP A 134 -20.54 9.77 16.46
CA TRP A 134 -21.46 8.94 15.69
C TRP A 134 -22.79 8.77 16.42
N ASP A 135 -23.88 9.16 15.77
CA ASP A 135 -25.26 9.05 16.25
C ASP A 135 -26.18 8.89 15.02
N ASP A 136 -26.34 7.65 14.58
CA ASP A 136 -27.17 7.32 13.42
C ASP A 136 -28.57 6.89 13.87
N TYR A 137 -29.50 7.83 13.80
CA TYR A 137 -30.89 7.65 14.21
C TYR A 137 -31.60 6.50 13.45
N ASP A 138 -31.38 6.38 12.15
CA ASP A 138 -32.01 5.36 11.32
C ASP A 138 -31.50 3.95 11.68
N VAL A 139 -30.21 3.85 12.00
CA VAL A 139 -29.63 2.62 12.54
C VAL A 139 -30.24 2.29 13.90
N MET A 140 -30.35 3.26 14.83
CA MET A 140 -30.92 3.02 16.16
C MET A 140 -32.37 2.54 16.07
N THR A 141 -33.21 3.21 15.29
CA THR A 141 -34.62 2.81 15.09
C THR A 141 -34.75 1.45 14.42
N SER A 142 -33.88 1.14 13.44
CA SER A 142 -33.85 -0.17 12.79
C SER A 142 -33.40 -1.29 13.74
N ILE A 143 -32.46 -1.02 14.64
CA ILE A 143 -32.07 -1.96 15.70
C ILE A 143 -33.24 -2.19 16.66
N LYS A 144 -33.93 -1.13 17.10
CA LYS A 144 -35.10 -1.21 17.97
C LYS A 144 -36.19 -2.11 17.39
N LYS A 145 -36.63 -1.82 16.16
CA LYS A 145 -37.66 -2.59 15.45
C LYS A 145 -37.30 -4.08 15.34
N ARG A 146 -36.04 -4.38 15.02
CA ARG A 146 -35.56 -5.78 14.91
C ARG A 146 -35.59 -6.52 16.26
N ILE A 147 -35.24 -5.85 17.35
CA ILE A 147 -35.27 -6.45 18.69
C ILE A 147 -36.71 -6.70 19.12
N GLU A 148 -37.60 -5.74 18.94
CA GLU A 148 -39.04 -5.88 19.25
C GLU A 148 -39.67 -7.02 18.46
N THR A 149 -39.35 -7.13 17.17
CA THR A 149 -39.86 -8.22 16.31
C THR A 149 -39.32 -9.60 16.72
N LYS A 150 -38.04 -9.68 17.10
CA LYS A 150 -37.46 -10.95 17.59
C LYS A 150 -38.04 -11.36 18.94
N GLY A 151 -38.16 -10.42 19.88
CA GLY A 151 -38.81 -10.66 21.17
C GLY A 151 -40.27 -11.12 20.99
N GLY A 152 -41.03 -10.49 20.09
CA GLY A 152 -42.41 -10.89 19.79
C GLY A 152 -42.54 -12.32 19.24
N ARG A 153 -41.56 -12.82 18.50
CA ARG A 153 -41.56 -14.21 17.99
C ARG A 153 -41.23 -15.24 19.08
N GLU A 154 -40.35 -14.91 20.01
CA GLU A 154 -39.99 -15.79 21.13
C GLU A 154 -41.14 -15.94 22.14
N TYR A 155 -41.94 -14.89 22.36
CA TYR A 155 -43.15 -14.96 23.20
C TYR A 155 -44.36 -15.57 22.48
N GLY A 156 -44.43 -15.50 21.14
CA GLY A 156 -45.52 -16.08 20.34
C GLY A 156 -45.47 -17.61 20.17
N GLN A 157 -44.40 -18.28 20.59
CA GLN A 157 -44.27 -19.75 20.58
C GLN A 157 -44.46 -20.40 21.95
N SER A 158 -44.84 -19.64 22.99
CA SER A 158 -45.08 -20.18 24.32
C SER A 158 -46.57 -20.13 24.70
N LYS A 159 -47.24 -21.26 24.40
CA LYS A 159 -48.37 -21.94 25.10
C LYS A 159 -49.71 -22.03 24.34
N PRO A 160 -50.51 -23.07 24.64
CA PRO A 160 -50.18 -24.46 25.04
C PRO A 160 -50.30 -25.45 23.88
#